data_AF-A0A661ZXI3-F1
#
_entry.id   AF-A0A661ZXI3-F1
#
_cell.length_a   1.000
_cell.length_b   1.000
_cell.length_c   1.000
_cell.angle_alpha   90.00
_cell.angle_beta   90.00
_cell.angle_gamma   90.00
#
_symmetry.space_group_name_H-M   'P 1'
#
loop_
_entity.id
_entity.type
_entity.pdbx_description
1 polymer ?
#
loop_
_entity_poly.entity_id
_entity_poly.type
_entity_poly.pdbx_seq_one_letter_code
_entity_poly.pdbx_strand_id
1 'polypeptide(L)'
;MEELENKEQGNVREEIFSKTVRAGKRTYFFDVKATRADEYYLTITESKRRFNNEQGKFYYEKHKLFLYKEDFDKFANGLHDAVEFIQTGKVPEEEVVETKPAEEAPVADPHTDIEFEDLGSETTKEEETKE
;
A
#
# COMPACT_ATOMS: atom_id res chain seq x y z
N MET A 1 16.16 -22.58 -19.18
CA MET A 1 15.52 -22.88 -17.89
C MET A 1 16.51 -22.71 -16.72
N GLU A 2 17.57 -21.92 -16.89
CA GLU A 2 18.60 -21.64 -15.87
C GLU A 2 18.60 -20.17 -15.38
N GLU A 3 17.83 -19.28 -16.02
CA GLU A 3 17.76 -17.86 -15.63
C GLU A 3 16.83 -17.57 -14.42
N LEU A 4 16.06 -18.57 -13.96
CA LEU A 4 15.15 -18.41 -12.82
C LEU A 4 15.82 -18.74 -11.48
N GLU A 5 16.84 -19.61 -11.45
CA GLU A 5 17.52 -20.00 -10.21
C GLU A 5 18.54 -18.96 -9.73
N ASN A 6 19.08 -18.14 -10.63
CA ASN A 6 20.10 -17.15 -10.29
C ASN A 6 19.55 -15.89 -9.58
N LYS A 7 18.22 -15.69 -9.61
CA LYS A 7 17.58 -14.54 -8.95
C LYS A 7 17.27 -14.78 -7.47
N GLU A 8 17.24 -16.04 -7.02
CA GLU A 8 16.96 -16.40 -5.63
C GLU A 8 18.22 -16.33 -4.76
N GLN A 9 19.39 -16.75 -5.26
CA GLN A 9 20.62 -16.80 -4.46
C GLN A 9 21.18 -15.42 -4.05
N GLY A 10 20.86 -14.35 -4.78
CA GLY A 10 21.21 -12.98 -4.41
C GLY A 10 20.32 -12.38 -3.31
N ASN A 11 19.08 -12.87 -3.16
CA ASN A 11 18.09 -12.34 -2.21
C ASN A 11 18.15 -13.00 -0.82
N VAL A 12 18.73 -14.20 -0.71
CA VAL A 12 18.85 -14.91 0.58
C VAL A 12 19.83 -14.22 1.54
N ARG A 13 20.80 -13.45 1.01
CA ARG A 13 21.83 -12.80 1.84
C ARG A 13 21.32 -11.60 2.65
N GLU A 14 20.16 -11.05 2.30
CA GLU A 14 19.58 -9.86 2.96
C GLU A 14 18.33 -10.18 3.80
N GLU A 15 17.90 -11.44 3.84
CA GLU A 15 16.69 -11.88 4.54
C GLU A 15 17.04 -12.35 5.96
N ILE A 16 16.77 -11.49 6.94
CA ILE A 16 17.16 -11.68 8.34
C ILE A 16 16.20 -12.62 9.05
N PHE A 17 14.92 -12.52 8.70
CA PHE A 17 13.87 -13.35 9.25
C PHE A 17 12.79 -13.57 8.19
N SER A 18 12.26 -14.79 8.11
CA SER A 18 11.09 -15.08 7.28
C SER A 18 10.12 -15.98 8.04
N LYS A 19 8.83 -15.66 7.94
CA LYS A 19 7.74 -16.46 8.48
C LYS A 19 6.67 -16.68 7.42
N THR A 20 6.37 -17.95 7.16
CA THR A 20 5.28 -18.35 6.25
C THR A 20 4.04 -18.77 7.04
N VAL A 21 2.87 -18.25 6.68
CA VAL A 21 1.57 -18.61 7.26
C VAL A 21 0.64 -19.09 6.16
N ARG A 22 0.17 -20.34 6.25
CA ARG A 22 -0.79 -20.92 5.30
C ARG A 22 -2.21 -20.82 5.84
N ALA A 23 -3.11 -20.22 5.05
CA ALA A 23 -4.51 -20.00 5.39
C ALA A 23 -5.41 -20.42 4.21
N GLY A 24 -5.63 -21.74 4.08
CA GLY A 24 -6.46 -22.31 3.02
C GLY A 24 -5.90 -22.03 1.62
N LYS A 25 -6.60 -21.19 0.83
CA LYS A 25 -6.17 -20.80 -0.54
C LYS A 25 -5.19 -19.62 -0.57
N ARG A 26 -4.89 -19.01 0.58
CA ARG A 26 -3.94 -17.90 0.73
C ARG A 26 -2.71 -18.36 1.51
N THR A 27 -1.56 -17.85 1.13
CA THR A 27 -0.30 -17.99 1.87
C THR A 27 0.27 -16.60 2.11
N TYR A 28 0.57 -16.28 3.36
CA TYR A 28 1.23 -15.04 3.76
C TYR A 28 2.71 -15.30 4.01
N PHE A 29 3.56 -14.41 3.55
CA PHE A 29 5.00 -14.39 3.79
C PHE A 29 5.33 -13.08 4.49
N PHE A 30 6.00 -13.18 5.63
CA PHE A 30 6.48 -12.05 6.42
C PHE A 30 8.00 -12.10 6.41
N ASP A 31 8.63 -11.25 5.61
CA ASP A 31 10.08 -11.25 5.40
C ASP A 31 10.68 -9.95 5.95
N VAL A 32 11.59 -10.05 6.91
CA VAL A 32 12.35 -8.92 7.46
C VAL A 32 13.68 -8.83 6.74
N LYS A 33 13.96 -7.66 6.18
CA LYS A 33 15.15 -7.39 5.38
C LYS A 33 15.86 -6.15 5.90
N ALA A 34 17.17 -6.08 5.70
CA ALA A 34 17.94 -4.86 5.95
C ALA A 34 18.13 -4.06 4.67
N THR A 35 18.12 -2.74 4.78
CA THR A 35 18.66 -1.85 3.76
C THR A 35 20.19 -1.85 3.81
N ARG A 36 20.82 -1.18 2.84
CA ARG A 36 22.28 -0.95 2.86
C ARG A 36 22.77 -0.14 4.06
N ALA A 37 21.86 0.56 4.76
CA ALA A 37 22.15 1.35 5.95
C ALA A 37 21.88 0.57 7.25
N ASP A 38 21.73 -0.77 7.17
CA ASP A 38 21.38 -1.65 8.28
C ASP A 38 20.03 -1.31 8.97
N GLU A 39 19.12 -0.62 8.26
CA GLU A 39 17.76 -0.39 8.72
C GLU A 39 16.83 -1.52 8.30
N TYR A 40 15.99 -1.98 9.23
CA TYR A 40 15.07 -3.08 8.96
C TYR A 40 13.74 -2.59 8.38
N TYR A 41 13.26 -3.33 7.38
CA TYR A 41 11.92 -3.17 6.83
C TYR A 41 11.24 -4.54 6.68
N LEU A 42 9.92 -4.55 6.72
CA LEU A 42 9.09 -5.74 6.60
C LEU A 42 8.46 -5.78 5.21
N THR A 43 8.60 -6.91 4.53
CA THR A 43 7.83 -7.23 3.32
C THR A 43 6.75 -8.23 3.68
N ILE A 44 5.49 -7.84 3.48
CA ILE A 44 4.34 -8.74 3.65
C ILE A 44 3.85 -9.11 2.26
N THR A 45 3.92 -10.39 1.90
CA THR A 45 3.39 -10.88 0.63
C THR A 45 2.22 -11.82 0.89
N GLU A 46 1.06 -11.51 0.33
CA GLU A 46 -0.04 -12.45 0.20
C GLU A 46 0.02 -13.13 -1.17
N SER A 47 -0.03 -14.46 -1.22
CA SER A 47 -0.22 -15.24 -2.43
C SER A 47 -1.55 -15.98 -2.37
N LYS A 48 -2.47 -15.67 -3.28
CA LYS A 48 -3.78 -16.29 -3.38
C LYS A 48 -3.88 -17.17 -4.61
N ARG A 49 -4.21 -18.44 -4.43
CA ARG A 49 -4.48 -19.34 -5.54
C ARG A 49 -5.82 -19.01 -6.20
N ARG A 50 -5.78 -18.63 -7.47
CA ARG A 50 -6.93 -18.33 -8.32
C ARG A 50 -7.03 -19.33 -9.45
N PHE A 51 -8.25 -19.51 -9.95
CA PHE A 51 -8.53 -20.30 -11.14
C PHE A 51 -8.98 -19.34 -12.24
N ASN A 52 -8.32 -19.41 -13.39
CA ASN A 52 -8.72 -18.68 -14.58
C ASN A 52 -9.71 -19.54 -15.37
N ASN A 53 -10.97 -19.10 -15.44
CA ASN A 53 -12.04 -19.81 -16.14
C ASN A 53 -11.84 -19.86 -17.66
N GLU A 54 -11.22 -18.85 -18.25
CA GLU A 54 -11.02 -18.72 -19.69
C GLU A 54 -9.89 -19.64 -20.18
N GLN A 55 -8.83 -19.77 -19.38
CA GLN A 55 -7.66 -20.57 -19.72
C GLN A 55 -7.64 -21.95 -19.05
N GLY A 56 -8.60 -22.24 -18.16
CA GLY A 56 -8.69 -23.48 -17.40
C GLY A 56 -7.48 -23.76 -16.49
N LYS A 57 -6.69 -22.73 -16.15
CA LYS A 57 -5.42 -22.86 -15.43
C LYS A 57 -5.46 -22.15 -14.08
N PHE A 58 -4.75 -22.71 -13.12
CA PHE A 58 -4.51 -22.04 -11.83
C PHE A 58 -3.36 -21.05 -11.95
N TYR A 59 -3.50 -19.90 -11.29
CA TYR A 59 -2.44 -18.92 -11.13
C TYR A 59 -2.42 -18.40 -9.69
N TYR A 60 -1.34 -17.73 -9.32
CA TYR A 60 -1.19 -17.12 -8.00
C TYR A 60 -1.21 -15.60 -8.13
N GLU A 61 -2.22 -14.99 -7.54
CA GLU A 61 -2.34 -13.54 -7.39
C GLU A 61 -1.50 -13.13 -6.18
N LYS A 62 -0.51 -12.25 -6.38
CA LYS A 62 0.37 -11.79 -5.31
C LYS A 62 0.09 -10.34 -4.97
N HIS A 63 -0.17 -10.06 -3.70
CA HIS A 63 -0.19 -8.70 -3.15
C HIS A 63 1.06 -8.52 -2.29
N LYS A 64 1.78 -7.42 -2.47
CA LYS A 64 3.00 -7.14 -1.73
C LYS A 64 2.89 -5.77 -1.07
N LEU A 65 3.16 -5.74 0.22
CA LEU A 65 3.26 -4.53 1.03
C LEU A 65 4.70 -4.41 1.54
N PHE A 66 5.22 -3.19 1.51
CA PHE A 66 6.45 -2.82 2.20
C PHE A 66 6.08 -1.94 3.38
N LEU A 67 6.63 -2.25 4.53
CA LEU A 67 6.44 -1.49 5.75
C LEU A 67 7.82 -1.11 6.29
N TYR A 68 8.01 0.19 6.53
CA TYR A 68 9.24 0.75 7.05
C TYR A 68 9.14 1.00 8.56
N LYS A 69 10.29 1.13 9.23
CA LYS A 69 10.41 1.12 10.68
C LYS A 69 9.57 2.20 11.36
N GLU A 70 9.47 3.37 10.76
CA GLU A 70 8.70 4.53 11.22
C GLU A 70 7.19 4.26 11.34
N ASP A 71 6.68 3.29 10.58
CA ASP A 71 5.26 2.98 10.49
C ASP A 71 4.88 1.70 11.24
N PHE A 72 5.84 0.97 11.81
CA PHE A 72 5.61 -0.33 12.46
C PHE A 72 4.52 -0.26 13.53
N ASP A 73 4.65 0.67 14.48
CA ASP A 73 3.73 0.76 15.60
C ASP A 73 2.32 1.20 15.14
N LYS A 74 2.25 2.20 14.26
CA LYS A 74 0.98 2.69 13.70
C LYS A 74 0.24 1.61 12.93
N PHE A 75 0.96 0.86 12.09
CA PHE A 75 0.39 -0.22 11.31
C PHE A 75 -0.04 -1.40 12.20
N ALA A 76 0.79 -1.79 13.17
CA ALA A 76 0.49 -2.89 14.08
C ALA A 76 -0.75 -2.60 14.93
N ASN A 77 -0.86 -1.39 15.48
CA ASN A 77 -2.02 -0.95 16.25
C ASN A 77 -3.28 -0.93 15.36
N GLY A 78 -3.23 -0.28 14.20
CA GLY A 78 -4.38 -0.24 13.29
C GLY A 78 -4.83 -1.63 12.81
N LEU A 79 -3.88 -2.56 12.60
CA LEU A 79 -4.20 -3.95 12.27
C LEU A 79 -4.84 -4.67 13.46
N HIS A 80 -4.30 -4.49 14.66
CA HIS A 80 -4.84 -5.07 15.89
C HIS A 80 -6.28 -4.61 16.14
N ASP A 81 -6.51 -3.30 16.08
CA ASP A 81 -7.81 -2.67 16.31
C ASP A 81 -8.85 -3.14 15.29
N ALA A 82 -8.47 -3.24 14.01
CA ALA A 82 -9.33 -3.78 12.97
C ALA A 82 -9.69 -5.25 13.23
N VAL A 83 -8.73 -6.07 13.67
CA VAL A 83 -8.96 -7.48 14.01
C VAL A 83 -9.85 -7.62 15.24
N GLU A 84 -9.63 -6.80 16.28
CA GLU A 84 -10.44 -6.79 17.49
C GLU A 84 -11.88 -6.36 17.20
N PHE A 85 -12.07 -5.33 16.38
CA PHE A 85 -13.40 -4.91 15.91
C PHE A 85 -14.12 -6.06 15.18
N ILE A 86 -13.43 -6.79 14.30
CA ILE A 86 -14.02 -7.94 13.58
C ILE A 86 -14.44 -9.04 14.56
N GLN A 87 -13.71 -9.26 15.65
CA GLN A 87 -13.99 -10.32 16.61
C GLN A 87 -15.10 -9.93 17.61
N THR A 88 -15.14 -8.68 18.06
CA THR A 88 -15.99 -8.24 19.18
C THR A 88 -17.18 -7.37 18.75
N GLY A 89 -17.11 -6.76 17.57
CA GLY A 89 -18.08 -5.78 17.07
C GLY A 89 -18.03 -4.41 17.78
N LYS A 90 -17.05 -4.17 18.66
CA LYS A 90 -16.88 -2.90 19.37
C LYS A 90 -15.78 -2.09 18.72
N VAL A 91 -16.04 -0.82 18.44
CA VAL A 91 -15.02 0.12 17.96
C VAL A 91 -14.04 0.34 19.13
N PRO A 92 -12.76 -0.04 19.00
CA PRO A 92 -11.77 0.28 20.03
C PRO A 92 -11.69 1.80 20.17
N GLU A 93 -11.66 2.29 21.41
CA GLU A 93 -11.54 3.71 21.68
C GLU A 93 -10.17 4.18 21.17
N GLU A 94 -10.15 5.13 20.23
CA GLU A 94 -8.90 5.71 19.75
C GLU A 94 -8.19 6.40 20.92
N GLU A 95 -7.07 5.84 21.38
CA GLU A 95 -6.14 6.60 22.21
C GLU A 95 -5.57 7.71 21.34
N VAL A 96 -6.06 8.93 21.56
CA VAL A 96 -5.54 10.13 20.91
C VAL A 96 -4.07 10.28 21.33
N VAL A 97 -3.16 9.77 20.52
CA VAL A 97 -1.73 10.01 20.71
C VAL A 97 -1.51 11.48 20.42
N GLU A 98 -1.47 12.29 21.47
CA GLU A 98 -1.05 13.69 21.39
C GLU A 98 0.34 13.74 20.77
N THR A 99 0.40 14.00 19.47
CA THR A 99 1.62 14.45 18.83
C THR A 99 1.98 15.79 19.47
N LYS A 100 2.96 15.78 20.39
CA LYS A 100 3.57 17.01 20.89
C LYS A 100 3.96 17.87 19.67
N PRO A 101 3.49 19.12 19.56
CA PRO A 101 3.92 20.01 18.49
C PRO A 101 5.42 20.19 18.63
N ALA A 102 6.18 19.76 17.61
CA ALA A 102 7.54 20.22 17.45
C ALA A 102 7.49 21.73 17.22
N GLU A 103 8.30 22.42 18.00
CA GLU A 103 8.47 23.86 18.14
C GLU A 103 8.56 24.62 16.80
N GLU A 104 8.04 25.84 16.84
CA GLU A 104 7.77 26.77 15.74
C GLU A 104 8.96 27.05 14.81
N ALA A 105 8.71 27.04 13.51
CA ALA A 105 9.43 27.86 12.52
C ALA A 105 8.39 28.67 11.73
N PRO A 106 8.60 29.99 11.53
CA PRO A 106 7.56 30.87 10.99
C PRO A 106 7.32 30.60 9.50
N VAL A 107 6.08 30.27 9.16
CA VAL A 107 5.56 30.22 7.79
C VAL A 107 5.34 31.65 7.29
N ALA A 108 6.01 32.00 6.19
CA ALA A 108 5.66 33.17 5.38
C ALA A 108 4.61 32.73 4.34
N ASP A 109 3.42 33.31 4.40
CA ASP A 109 2.44 33.30 3.30
C ASP A 109 3.06 33.93 2.03
N PRO A 110 2.72 33.39 0.85
CA PRO A 110 1.78 34.15 0.05
C PRO A 110 0.72 33.27 -0.62
N HIS A 111 -0.53 33.67 -0.36
CA HIS A 111 -1.71 33.39 -1.17
C HIS A 111 -1.38 33.62 -2.66
N THR A 112 -1.31 32.55 -3.45
CA THR A 112 -1.41 32.65 -4.91
C THR A 112 -2.80 32.18 -5.31
N ASP A 113 -3.70 33.14 -5.50
CA ASP A 113 -4.98 32.93 -6.16
C ASP A 113 -4.73 32.41 -7.58
N ILE A 114 -5.15 31.17 -7.83
CA ILE A 114 -5.17 30.58 -9.15
C ILE A 114 -6.47 31.03 -9.80
N GLU A 115 -6.41 32.10 -10.61
CA GLU A 115 -7.53 32.53 -11.45
C GLU A 115 -7.62 31.60 -12.68
N PHE A 116 -8.70 30.82 -12.75
CA PHE A 116 -9.05 29.95 -13.87
C PHE A 116 -10.00 30.71 -14.81
N GLU A 117 -9.44 31.53 -15.71
CA GLU A 117 -10.21 32.33 -16.67
C GLU A 117 -9.72 32.10 -18.11
N ASP A 118 -9.65 30.84 -18.56
CA ASP A 118 -9.55 30.56 -20.01
C ASP A 118 -9.99 29.13 -20.38
N LEU A 119 -11.27 28.81 -20.16
CA LEU A 119 -11.92 27.68 -20.81
C LEU A 119 -13.25 28.18 -21.39
N GLY A 120 -13.13 28.90 -22.51
CA GLY A 120 -14.26 29.32 -23.33
C GLY A 120 -15.05 28.12 -23.84
N SER A 121 -16.24 27.91 -23.26
CA SER A 121 -17.30 27.11 -23.83
C SER A 121 -18.03 27.93 -24.89
N GLU A 122 -17.73 27.71 -26.18
CA GLU A 122 -18.59 28.21 -27.25
C GLU A 122 -19.67 27.19 -27.62
N THR A 123 -20.86 27.59 -27.16
CA THR A 123 -22.20 27.12 -27.42
C THR A 123 -22.50 26.83 -28.89
N THR A 124 -23.16 25.69 -29.09
CA THR A 124 -24.02 25.34 -30.22
C THR A 124 -24.87 26.49 -30.77
N LYS A 125 -24.91 26.64 -32.09
CA LYS A 125 -26.09 27.15 -32.82
C LYS A 125 -26.32 26.33 -34.09
N GLU A 126 -27.49 25.69 -34.14
CA GLU A 126 -28.19 25.29 -35.35
C GLU A 126 -28.61 26.55 -36.14
N GLU A 127 -28.59 26.49 -37.47
CA GLU A 127 -29.67 27.08 -38.28
C GLU A 127 -29.72 26.48 -39.70
N GLU A 128 -30.96 26.37 -40.18
CA GLU A 128 -31.51 25.66 -41.32
C GLU A 128 -31.38 26.38 -42.68
N THR A 129 -31.33 25.56 -43.75
CA THR A 129 -32.02 25.68 -45.06
C THR A 129 -31.57 26.62 -46.20
N LYS A 130 -31.62 26.00 -47.40
CA LYS A 130 -31.84 26.49 -48.80
C LYS A 130 -30.76 27.40 -49.40
N GLU A 131 -30.30 27.19 -50.64
CA GLU A 131 -30.94 26.78 -51.90
C GLU A 131 -29.96 25.96 -52.78
#